data_AF-A0A4Y9XTP4-F1
#
_entry.id   AF-A0A4Y9XTP4-F1
#
_cell.length_a   1.000
_cell.length_b   1.000
_cell.length_c   1.000
_cell.angle_alpha   90.00
_cell.angle_beta   90.00
_cell.angle_gamma   90.00
#
_symmetry.space_group_name_H-M   'P 1'
#
loop_
_entity.id
_entity.type
_entity.pdbx_description
1 polymer ?
#
loop_
_entity_poly.entity_id
_entity_poly.type
_entity_poly.pdbx_seq_one_letter_code
_entity_poly.pdbx_strand_id
1 'polypeptide(L)'
;MPTDTDQQRREERHQWATEAITRLRFNPIGLQRLAQALDRALEPSSPTYRSQLESADVAFFVAGAHKDGRHTAGMDDIHPMFKEAREETGTGVDGRRVRSQFRENLQNLAFDSLTALDRIDGGCTVAIHVSGTQQPSARPAGTLPLPQDLRIHVYAPPHILAQIPSAKPALARIVQQFAEEIGVQAVQRFEDLARKKLNWSFTMQEDGNALLSQATQPVTSLLPDSRGTSHYIFRGRPKGQIDQILDDGDKRTQSRQQLLDELEELHRHAEGYEQMMHDLDVALEDKTAMIASLNAELIDAQSKIVAHDLVLQNHIHDVNVTRLERDDLQKANSKLMSDLGSTKEVIRDLKKRLSANRGVQATPGGALSGTASPSTSAQPHLSVQGATSTAASELGSRYARGFGHAVQEVIENHHLDYLVHNTCEKVAGSSAALVWPRLLAGELMTQFHVVAEDCGAIALELSDAMQADLQGTGR
;
A
#
# COMPACT_ATOMS: atom_id res chain seq x y z
N MET A 1 16.06 -0.71 -26.51
CA MET A 1 16.46 -2.14 -26.48
C MET A 1 17.61 -2.25 -25.50
N PRO A 2 17.51 -3.05 -24.42
CA PRO A 2 18.66 -3.32 -23.57
C PRO A 2 19.81 -3.85 -24.44
N THR A 3 21.02 -3.37 -24.21
CA THR A 3 22.18 -3.90 -24.91
C THR A 3 22.41 -5.35 -24.49
N ASP A 4 23.02 -6.16 -25.35
CA ASP A 4 23.40 -7.55 -25.04
C ASP A 4 24.15 -7.65 -23.69
N THR A 5 24.96 -6.62 -23.40
CA THR A 5 25.68 -6.44 -22.12
C THR A 5 24.79 -6.19 -20.89
N ASP A 6 23.60 -5.65 -21.04
CA ASP A 6 22.65 -5.46 -19.93
C ASP A 6 21.92 -6.76 -19.61
N GLN A 7 21.60 -7.53 -20.65
CA GLN A 7 20.99 -8.85 -20.48
C GLN A 7 21.98 -9.80 -19.80
N GLN A 8 23.22 -9.87 -20.28
CA GLN A 8 24.27 -10.68 -19.66
C GLN A 8 24.48 -10.32 -18.18
N ARG A 9 24.56 -9.02 -17.85
CA ARG A 9 24.69 -8.57 -16.45
C ARG A 9 23.49 -8.95 -15.57
N ARG A 10 22.27 -8.98 -16.11
CA ARG A 10 21.08 -9.43 -15.39
C ARG A 10 21.11 -10.93 -15.13
N GLU A 11 21.52 -11.72 -16.13
CA GLU A 11 21.66 -13.17 -16.01
C GLU A 11 22.74 -13.55 -14.98
N GLU A 12 23.91 -12.90 -15.02
CA GLU A 12 24.99 -13.09 -14.05
C GLU A 12 24.54 -12.76 -12.62
N ARG A 13 23.82 -11.64 -12.43
CA ARG A 13 23.25 -11.28 -11.13
C ARG A 13 22.21 -12.28 -10.64
N HIS A 14 21.32 -12.73 -11.52
CA HIS A 14 20.29 -13.70 -11.19
C HIS A 14 20.90 -15.05 -10.77
N GLN A 15 21.91 -15.52 -11.51
CA GLN A 15 22.63 -16.74 -11.19
C GLN A 15 23.35 -16.61 -9.84
N TRP A 16 24.08 -15.51 -9.63
CA TRP A 16 24.76 -15.24 -8.36
C TRP A 16 23.78 -15.20 -7.18
N ALA A 17 22.64 -14.52 -7.32
CA ALA A 17 21.63 -14.42 -6.27
C ALA A 17 21.02 -15.78 -5.95
N THR A 18 20.71 -16.59 -6.96
CA THR A 18 20.18 -17.95 -6.80
C THR A 18 21.18 -18.85 -6.06
N GLU A 19 22.44 -18.82 -6.48
CA GLU A 19 23.51 -19.57 -5.81
C GLU A 19 23.76 -19.09 -4.36
N ALA A 20 23.67 -17.78 -4.12
CA ALA A 20 23.80 -17.21 -2.78
C ALA A 20 22.67 -17.68 -1.86
N ILE A 21 21.42 -17.56 -2.30
CA ILE A 21 20.21 -17.90 -1.53
C ILE A 21 20.20 -19.37 -1.09
N THR A 22 20.57 -20.29 -1.99
CA THR A 22 20.58 -21.74 -1.68
C THR A 22 21.58 -22.13 -0.57
N ARG A 23 22.59 -21.30 -0.32
CA ARG A 23 23.62 -21.55 0.70
C ARG A 23 23.34 -20.86 2.03
N LEU A 24 22.30 -20.05 2.11
CA LEU A 24 21.98 -19.33 3.33
C LEU A 24 21.52 -20.27 4.45
N ARG A 25 21.66 -19.79 5.69
CA ARG A 25 21.25 -20.48 6.92
C ARG A 25 20.43 -19.54 7.77
N PHE A 26 19.52 -20.08 8.57
CA PHE A 26 18.66 -19.25 9.42
C PHE A 26 19.43 -18.78 10.66
N ASN A 27 20.25 -17.75 10.49
CA ASN A 27 21.04 -17.12 11.53
C ASN A 27 21.29 -15.64 11.21
N PRO A 28 21.86 -14.84 12.13
CA PRO A 28 22.05 -13.40 11.92
C PRO A 28 22.88 -13.04 10.69
N ILE A 29 23.91 -13.83 10.37
CA ILE A 29 24.75 -13.60 9.18
C ILE A 29 24.00 -13.97 7.90
N GLY A 30 23.19 -15.03 7.93
CA GLY A 30 22.32 -15.43 6.85
C GLY A 30 21.29 -14.36 6.49
N LEU A 31 20.71 -13.66 7.47
CA LEU A 31 19.84 -12.50 7.23
C LEU A 31 20.60 -11.38 6.51
N GLN A 32 21.81 -11.04 6.98
CA GLN A 32 22.62 -10.01 6.34
C GLN A 32 23.00 -10.37 4.89
N ARG A 33 23.37 -11.64 4.66
CA ARG A 33 23.68 -12.14 3.31
C ARG A 33 22.45 -12.22 2.43
N LEU A 34 21.27 -12.54 2.97
CA LEU A 34 20.00 -12.49 2.24
C LEU A 34 19.71 -11.07 1.76
N ALA A 35 19.83 -10.09 2.66
CA ALA A 35 19.60 -8.69 2.33
C ALA A 35 20.56 -8.19 1.22
N GLN A 36 21.81 -8.64 1.24
CA GLN A 36 22.79 -8.38 0.17
C GLN A 36 22.44 -9.10 -1.14
N ALA A 37 22.01 -10.37 -1.06
CA ALA A 37 21.70 -11.20 -2.23
C ALA A 37 20.46 -10.72 -2.99
N LEU A 38 19.47 -10.22 -2.27
CA LEU A 38 18.25 -9.65 -2.86
C LEU A 38 18.46 -8.25 -3.46
N ASP A 39 19.72 -7.75 -3.49
CA ASP A 39 20.15 -6.49 -4.10
C ASP A 39 19.10 -5.39 -3.89
N ARG A 40 18.67 -5.22 -2.62
CA ARG A 40 17.57 -4.30 -2.29
C ARG A 40 17.96 -2.92 -2.78
N ALA A 41 17.43 -2.55 -3.93
CA ALA A 41 17.69 -1.29 -4.63
C ALA A 41 17.25 -0.06 -3.81
N LEU A 42 16.46 -0.30 -2.76
CA LEU A 42 16.31 0.63 -1.65
C LEU A 42 17.64 0.65 -0.89
N GLU A 43 18.46 1.66 -1.18
CA GLU A 43 19.65 1.89 -0.38
C GLU A 43 19.29 1.80 1.11
N PRO A 44 20.15 1.16 1.94
CA PRO A 44 19.98 1.14 3.40
C PRO A 44 20.00 2.54 4.04
N SER A 45 20.09 3.61 3.24
CA SER A 45 20.03 5.02 3.62
C SER A 45 18.62 5.51 3.95
N SER A 46 17.54 4.86 3.48
CA SER A 46 16.18 5.24 3.89
C SER A 46 15.79 4.49 5.18
N PRO A 47 15.79 5.16 6.35
CA PRO A 47 15.43 4.51 7.62
C PRO A 47 13.96 4.09 7.67
N THR A 48 13.13 4.60 6.77
CA THR A 48 11.66 4.45 6.76
C THR A 48 11.20 2.99 6.68
N TYR A 49 11.87 2.17 5.87
CA TYR A 49 11.43 0.78 5.61
C TYR A 49 12.29 -0.28 6.27
N ARG A 50 13.25 0.13 7.10
CA ARG A 50 14.27 -0.78 7.63
C ARG A 50 13.67 -1.94 8.43
N SER A 51 12.71 -1.66 9.32
CA SER A 51 12.10 -2.69 10.16
C SER A 51 11.26 -3.68 9.36
N GLN A 52 10.55 -3.22 8.33
CA GLN A 52 9.76 -4.07 7.43
C GLN A 52 10.67 -4.97 6.61
N LEU A 53 11.78 -4.42 6.11
CA LEU A 53 12.78 -5.17 5.35
C LEU A 53 13.48 -6.23 6.24
N GLU A 54 13.88 -5.86 7.46
CA GLU A 54 14.44 -6.82 8.44
C GLU A 54 13.42 -7.92 8.79
N SER A 55 12.14 -7.57 8.93
CA SER A 55 11.07 -8.55 9.19
C SER A 55 10.83 -9.48 8.00
N ALA A 56 10.88 -8.94 6.77
CA ALA A 56 10.77 -9.73 5.55
C ALA A 56 11.93 -10.72 5.40
N ASP A 57 13.15 -10.36 5.82
CA ASP A 57 14.28 -11.29 5.83
C ASP A 57 14.06 -12.45 6.79
N VAL A 58 13.54 -12.18 7.99
CA VAL A 58 13.19 -13.25 8.94
C VAL A 58 12.07 -14.12 8.37
N ALA A 59 11.03 -13.51 7.80
CA ALA A 59 9.90 -14.19 7.18
C ALA A 59 10.33 -15.14 6.06
N PHE A 60 11.31 -14.75 5.24
CA PHE A 60 11.87 -15.57 4.18
C PHE A 60 12.37 -16.93 4.69
N PHE A 61 13.08 -16.95 5.83
CA PHE A 61 13.62 -18.20 6.37
C PHE A 61 12.60 -19.07 7.11
N VAL A 62 11.56 -18.48 7.70
CA VAL A 62 10.55 -19.23 8.46
C VAL A 62 9.32 -19.58 7.64
N ALA A 63 9.25 -19.12 6.39
CA ALA A 63 8.20 -19.48 5.46
C ALA A 63 8.11 -21.00 5.30
N GLY A 64 6.92 -21.55 5.57
CA GLY A 64 6.68 -23.00 5.51
C GLY A 64 7.25 -23.79 6.69
N ALA A 65 7.89 -23.16 7.69
CA ALA A 65 8.46 -23.85 8.84
C ALA A 65 7.41 -24.77 9.48
N HIS A 66 6.18 -24.29 9.76
CA HIS A 66 5.05 -25.06 10.33
C HIS A 66 4.58 -26.30 9.52
N LYS A 67 5.12 -26.53 8.32
CA LYS A 67 4.78 -27.64 7.40
C LYS A 67 6.01 -28.44 6.95
N ASP A 68 7.20 -28.15 7.48
CA ASP A 68 8.45 -28.75 6.99
C ASP A 68 8.68 -30.18 7.49
N GLY A 69 7.86 -30.66 8.44
CA GLY A 69 7.96 -31.98 9.04
C GLY A 69 9.16 -32.14 10.00
N ARG A 70 9.87 -31.06 10.32
CA ARG A 70 11.08 -31.04 11.18
C ARG A 70 10.82 -30.53 12.58
N HIS A 71 9.56 -30.39 12.98
CA HIS A 71 9.13 -29.89 14.28
C HIS A 71 9.64 -30.68 15.49
N THR A 72 9.85 -31.98 15.31
CA THR A 72 10.17 -32.88 16.42
C THR A 72 11.67 -32.92 16.66
N ALA A 73 12.11 -32.43 17.81
CA ALA A 73 13.37 -32.83 18.40
C ALA A 73 13.11 -33.96 19.40
N GLY A 74 13.99 -34.96 19.45
CA GLY A 74 13.94 -35.99 20.50
C GLY A 74 14.00 -35.34 21.89
N MET A 75 13.44 -36.01 22.91
CA MET A 75 13.45 -35.47 24.28
C MET A 75 14.86 -35.12 24.77
N ASP A 76 15.87 -35.90 24.35
CA ASP A 76 17.28 -35.73 24.70
C ASP A 76 18.11 -34.92 23.68
N ASP A 77 17.45 -34.30 22.69
CA ASP A 77 18.10 -33.57 21.62
C ASP A 77 17.68 -32.09 21.56
N ILE A 78 18.66 -31.28 21.16
CA ILE A 78 18.45 -29.88 20.85
C ILE A 78 18.09 -29.78 19.36
N HIS A 79 17.00 -29.08 19.05
CA HIS A 79 16.54 -28.89 17.68
C HIS A 79 17.68 -28.35 16.78
N PRO A 80 17.91 -28.89 15.57
CA PRO A 80 19.03 -28.47 14.71
C PRO A 80 19.08 -26.97 14.45
N MET A 81 17.94 -26.33 14.22
CA MET A 81 17.81 -24.88 14.02
C MET A 81 18.36 -24.05 15.20
N PHE A 82 18.42 -24.60 16.42
CA PHE A 82 19.07 -23.92 17.54
C PHE A 82 20.58 -23.78 17.33
N LYS A 83 21.23 -24.77 16.73
CA LYS A 83 22.66 -24.69 16.41
C LYS A 83 22.88 -23.73 15.26
N GLU A 84 22.10 -23.88 14.18
CA GLU A 84 22.14 -23.00 13.00
C GLU A 84 22.02 -21.53 13.39
N ALA A 85 21.01 -21.16 14.20
CA ALA A 85 20.76 -19.80 14.67
C ALA A 85 21.92 -19.18 15.48
N ARG A 86 22.89 -19.98 15.92
CA ARG A 86 24.05 -19.55 16.70
C ARG A 86 25.35 -19.59 15.91
N GLU A 87 25.37 -20.24 14.76
CA GLU A 87 26.55 -20.31 13.90
C GLU A 87 27.03 -18.91 13.53
N GLU A 88 28.36 -18.73 13.53
CA GLU A 88 29.03 -17.48 13.18
C GLU A 88 28.68 -16.23 14.03
N THR A 89 27.89 -16.37 15.12
CA THR A 89 27.50 -15.22 15.98
C THR A 89 28.55 -14.82 17.03
N GLY A 90 29.68 -15.53 17.11
CA GLY A 90 30.70 -15.33 18.15
C GLY A 90 30.29 -15.81 19.55
N THR A 91 31.22 -15.75 20.50
CA THR A 91 31.01 -16.10 21.92
C THR A 91 30.93 -14.85 22.79
N GLY A 92 30.69 -15.01 24.10
CA GLY A 92 30.66 -13.89 25.04
C GLY A 92 29.40 -13.02 24.99
N VAL A 93 29.54 -11.78 25.47
CA VAL A 93 28.44 -10.81 25.65
C VAL A 93 27.90 -10.33 24.32
N ASP A 94 28.76 -10.00 23.35
CA ASP A 94 28.33 -9.51 22.03
C ASP A 94 27.55 -10.58 21.27
N GLY A 95 28.07 -11.81 21.19
CA GLY A 95 27.34 -12.91 20.56
C GLY A 95 26.01 -13.20 21.26
N ARG A 96 25.94 -13.03 22.59
CA ARG A 96 24.67 -13.15 23.33
C ARG A 96 23.69 -12.06 22.91
N ARG A 97 24.14 -10.80 22.81
CA ARG A 97 23.32 -9.67 22.37
C ARG A 97 22.75 -9.90 20.97
N VAL A 98 23.60 -10.24 20.00
CA VAL A 98 23.19 -10.51 18.61
C VAL A 98 22.14 -11.61 18.54
N ARG A 99 22.36 -12.73 19.25
CA ARG A 99 21.40 -13.83 19.29
C ARG A 99 20.09 -13.47 19.99
N SER A 100 20.13 -12.63 21.02
CA SER A 100 18.91 -12.17 21.70
C SER A 100 18.09 -11.27 20.78
N GLN A 101 18.73 -10.29 20.11
CA GLN A 101 18.08 -9.44 19.12
C GLN A 101 17.47 -10.26 17.98
N PHE A 102 18.20 -11.26 17.46
CA PHE A 102 17.67 -12.16 16.43
C PHE A 102 16.40 -12.91 16.87
N ARG A 103 16.38 -13.42 18.11
CA ARG A 103 15.17 -14.08 18.66
C ARG A 103 14.02 -13.10 18.89
N GLU A 104 14.33 -11.90 19.37
CA GLU A 104 13.34 -10.83 19.58
C GLU A 104 12.70 -10.42 18.25
N ASN A 105 13.49 -10.28 17.18
CA ASN A 105 12.98 -9.98 15.84
C ASN A 105 12.04 -11.08 15.32
N LEU A 106 12.40 -12.37 15.51
CA LEU A 106 11.52 -13.48 15.14
C LEU A 106 10.22 -13.49 15.96
N GLN A 107 10.30 -13.20 17.26
CA GLN A 107 9.13 -13.13 18.12
C GLN A 107 8.22 -11.95 17.74
N ASN A 108 8.80 -10.79 17.42
CA ASN A 108 8.06 -9.62 16.95
C ASN A 108 7.36 -9.91 15.62
N LEU A 109 8.05 -10.52 14.65
CA LEU A 109 7.42 -10.96 13.40
C LEU A 109 6.22 -11.88 13.65
N ALA A 110 6.34 -12.83 14.59
CA ALA A 110 5.23 -13.71 14.93
C ALA A 110 4.04 -12.91 15.50
N PHE A 111 4.27 -11.98 16.43
CA PHE A 111 3.20 -11.15 17.00
C PHE A 111 2.61 -10.16 16.01
N ASP A 112 3.40 -9.60 15.10
CA ASP A 112 2.92 -8.74 14.02
C ASP A 112 2.04 -9.54 13.06
N SER A 113 2.43 -10.78 12.75
CA SER A 113 1.64 -11.69 11.89
C SER A 113 0.29 -12.05 12.53
N LEU A 114 0.28 -12.36 13.83
CA LEU A 114 -0.97 -12.60 14.57
C LEU A 114 -1.84 -11.35 14.65
N THR A 115 -1.23 -10.18 14.83
CA THR A 115 -1.95 -8.90 14.82
C THR A 115 -2.57 -8.61 13.46
N ALA A 116 -1.85 -8.88 12.38
CA ALA A 116 -2.39 -8.73 11.03
C ALA A 116 -3.54 -9.70 10.79
N LEU A 117 -3.41 -10.96 11.22
CA LEU A 117 -4.47 -11.96 11.12
C LEU A 117 -5.74 -11.50 11.83
N ASP A 118 -5.64 -11.19 13.14
CA ASP A 118 -6.79 -10.73 13.96
C ASP A 118 -7.44 -9.45 13.40
N ARG A 119 -6.69 -8.58 12.71
CA ARG A 119 -7.23 -7.38 12.06
C ARG A 119 -7.97 -7.68 10.76
N ILE A 120 -7.52 -8.69 10.01
CA ILE A 120 -8.10 -9.05 8.72
C ILE A 120 -9.39 -9.84 8.91
N ASP A 121 -9.42 -10.76 9.87
CA ASP A 121 -10.57 -11.64 10.11
C ASP A 121 -11.46 -11.18 11.28
N GLY A 122 -11.06 -10.16 12.02
CA GLY A 122 -11.77 -9.72 13.24
C GLY A 122 -11.67 -10.72 14.39
N GLY A 123 -10.73 -11.65 14.31
CA GLY A 123 -10.50 -12.72 15.26
C GLY A 123 -9.84 -12.28 16.55
N CYS A 124 -9.57 -13.28 17.41
CA CYS A 124 -8.87 -13.08 18.67
C CYS A 124 -7.87 -14.22 18.90
N THR A 125 -6.59 -13.93 18.73
CA THR A 125 -5.52 -14.89 18.98
C THR A 125 -4.82 -14.62 20.31
N VAL A 126 -4.52 -15.69 21.06
CA VAL A 126 -3.60 -15.63 22.20
C VAL A 126 -2.39 -16.50 21.91
N ALA A 127 -1.19 -15.94 22.02
CA ALA A 127 0.05 -16.72 21.90
C ALA A 127 0.90 -16.57 23.16
N ILE A 128 1.38 -17.69 23.69
CA ILE A 128 2.16 -17.76 24.92
C ILE A 128 3.51 -18.38 24.59
N HIS A 129 4.59 -17.65 24.87
CA HIS A 129 5.94 -18.08 24.61
C HIS A 129 6.81 -17.96 25.86
N VAL A 130 7.54 -19.03 26.15
CA VAL A 130 8.63 -19.02 27.13
C VAL A 130 9.90 -19.50 26.45
N SER A 131 10.99 -18.79 26.70
CA SER A 131 12.29 -19.14 26.12
C SER A 131 12.98 -20.12 27.05
N GLY A 132 13.40 -21.28 26.52
CA GLY A 132 14.25 -22.21 27.26
C GLY A 132 15.60 -21.62 27.67
N THR A 133 16.08 -20.58 26.96
CA THR A 133 17.37 -19.94 27.22
C THR A 133 17.31 -18.82 28.27
N GLN A 134 16.27 -18.78 29.10
CA GLN A 134 16.15 -17.76 30.13
C GLN A 134 17.27 -17.89 31.15
N GLN A 135 17.75 -16.73 31.61
CA GLN A 135 18.74 -16.72 32.68
C GLN A 135 18.03 -17.05 33.99
N PRO A 136 18.53 -18.01 34.79
CA PRO A 136 17.96 -18.31 36.10
C PRO A 136 17.89 -17.03 36.92
N SER A 137 16.71 -16.48 37.16
CA SER A 137 16.59 -15.22 37.88
C SER A 137 16.83 -15.46 39.36
N ALA A 138 17.96 -15.01 39.90
CA ALA A 138 18.29 -15.01 41.34
C ALA A 138 18.15 -16.35 42.10
N ARG A 139 17.84 -17.46 41.42
CA ARG A 139 17.67 -18.76 42.08
C ARG A 139 19.04 -19.38 42.38
N PRO A 140 19.19 -20.08 43.53
CA PRO A 140 20.43 -20.75 43.87
C PRO A 140 20.85 -21.75 42.80
N ALA A 141 22.15 -21.88 42.56
CA ALA A 141 22.69 -22.84 41.61
C ALA A 141 22.24 -24.27 41.98
N GLY A 142 21.81 -25.05 40.98
CA GLY A 142 21.34 -26.43 41.19
C GLY A 142 19.88 -26.57 41.61
N THR A 143 19.13 -25.48 41.78
CA THR A 143 17.68 -25.54 42.02
C THR A 143 16.90 -25.68 40.70
N LEU A 144 15.78 -26.40 40.77
CA LEU A 144 14.85 -26.53 39.65
C LEU A 144 14.16 -25.18 39.36
N PRO A 145 13.88 -24.86 38.09
CA PRO A 145 13.07 -23.69 37.75
C PRO A 145 11.72 -23.75 38.46
N LEU A 146 11.29 -22.63 39.02
CA LEU A 146 9.95 -22.45 39.57
C LEU A 146 9.13 -21.55 38.64
N PRO A 147 7.78 -21.60 38.69
CA PRO A 147 6.94 -20.76 37.84
C PRO A 147 7.29 -19.27 37.95
N GLN A 148 7.59 -18.78 39.15
CA GLN A 148 7.98 -17.38 39.39
C GLN A 148 9.33 -16.96 38.80
N ASP A 149 10.16 -17.91 38.38
CA ASP A 149 11.42 -17.62 37.70
C ASP A 149 11.23 -17.35 36.20
N LEU A 150 10.03 -17.65 35.67
CA LEU A 150 9.75 -17.57 34.24
C LEU A 150 9.35 -16.16 33.83
N ARG A 151 9.93 -15.72 32.70
CA ARG A 151 9.51 -14.54 31.95
C ARG A 151 8.70 -14.98 30.74
N ILE A 152 7.39 -14.81 30.77
CA ILE A 152 6.49 -15.36 29.76
C ILE A 152 6.03 -14.22 28.85
N HIS A 153 6.29 -14.38 27.56
CA HIS A 153 5.92 -13.43 26.52
C HIS A 153 4.54 -13.82 26.01
N VAL A 154 3.58 -12.92 26.12
CA VAL A 154 2.18 -13.18 25.80
C VAL A 154 1.71 -12.15 24.79
N TYR A 155 1.16 -12.63 23.69
CA TYR A 155 0.39 -11.82 22.76
C TYR A 155 -1.09 -11.92 23.11
N ALA A 156 -1.76 -10.77 23.19
CA ALA A 156 -3.22 -10.69 23.28
C ALA A 156 -3.72 -9.35 22.69
N PRO A 157 -4.83 -9.32 21.95
CA PRO A 157 -5.37 -8.09 21.39
C PRO A 157 -5.87 -7.13 22.50
N PRO A 158 -5.35 -5.89 22.58
CA PRO A 158 -5.74 -4.97 23.65
C PRO A 158 -7.23 -4.61 23.65
N HIS A 159 -7.86 -4.58 22.47
CA HIS A 159 -9.28 -4.25 22.32
C HIS A 159 -10.18 -5.32 22.97
N ILE A 160 -9.85 -6.61 22.83
CA ILE A 160 -10.57 -7.71 23.48
C ILE A 160 -10.44 -7.59 25.00
N LEU A 161 -9.24 -7.34 25.51
CA LEU A 161 -9.00 -7.16 26.93
C LEU A 161 -9.71 -5.94 27.52
N ALA A 162 -9.98 -4.92 26.70
CA ALA A 162 -10.72 -3.72 27.11
C ALA A 162 -12.24 -3.94 27.08
N GLN A 163 -12.75 -4.63 26.06
CA GLN A 163 -14.18 -4.83 25.83
C GLN A 163 -14.78 -5.96 26.67
N ILE A 164 -13.99 -6.99 27.01
CA ILE A 164 -14.45 -8.17 27.75
C ILE A 164 -13.78 -8.17 29.14
N PRO A 165 -14.46 -7.70 30.20
CA PRO A 165 -13.87 -7.60 31.54
C PRO A 165 -13.34 -8.94 32.10
N SER A 166 -14.00 -10.05 31.75
CA SER A 166 -13.60 -11.41 32.16
C SER A 166 -12.36 -11.93 31.44
N ALA A 167 -11.97 -11.35 30.30
CA ALA A 167 -10.83 -11.81 29.51
C ALA A 167 -9.50 -11.62 30.24
N LYS A 168 -9.38 -10.57 31.06
CA LYS A 168 -8.17 -10.29 31.85
C LYS A 168 -7.89 -11.40 32.88
N PRO A 169 -8.83 -11.73 33.80
CA PRO A 169 -8.70 -12.90 34.67
C PRO A 169 -8.48 -14.21 33.93
N ALA A 170 -9.21 -14.47 32.85
CA ALA A 170 -9.07 -15.69 32.07
C ALA A 170 -7.66 -15.83 31.48
N LEU A 171 -7.14 -14.78 30.83
CA LEU A 171 -5.79 -14.76 30.28
C LEU A 171 -4.74 -15.00 31.36
N ALA A 172 -4.86 -14.33 32.50
CA ALA A 172 -3.91 -14.48 33.59
C ALA A 172 -3.90 -15.93 34.14
N ARG A 173 -5.07 -16.57 34.30
CA ARG A 173 -5.18 -18.00 34.65
C ARG A 173 -4.50 -18.89 33.62
N ILE A 174 -4.79 -18.70 32.33
CA ILE A 174 -4.19 -19.49 31.25
C ILE A 174 -2.66 -19.37 31.25
N VAL A 175 -2.13 -18.16 31.39
CA VAL A 175 -0.68 -17.91 31.43
C VAL A 175 -0.04 -18.56 32.65
N GLN A 176 -0.68 -18.49 33.82
CA GLN A 176 -0.18 -19.13 35.02
C GLN A 176 -0.21 -20.66 34.92
N GLN A 177 -1.30 -21.24 34.41
CA GLN A 177 -1.41 -22.68 34.14
C GLN A 177 -0.30 -23.14 33.19
N PHE A 178 -0.08 -22.40 32.11
CA PHE A 178 1.02 -22.64 31.17
C PHE A 178 2.38 -22.60 31.87
N ALA A 179 2.62 -21.62 32.74
CA ALA A 179 3.87 -21.49 33.50
C ALA A 179 4.14 -22.74 34.34
N GLU A 180 3.14 -23.20 35.08
CA GLU A 180 3.24 -24.32 36.02
C GLU A 180 3.41 -25.66 35.30
N GLU A 181 2.64 -25.90 34.24
CA GLU A 181 2.57 -27.24 33.64
C GLU A 181 3.55 -27.42 32.48
N ILE A 182 3.78 -26.38 31.67
CA ILE A 182 4.56 -26.46 30.44
C ILE A 182 5.87 -25.68 30.57
N GLY A 183 5.81 -24.45 31.07
CA GLY A 183 6.95 -23.53 31.03
C GLY A 183 8.11 -23.98 31.88
N VAL A 184 7.85 -24.40 33.13
CA VAL A 184 8.87 -24.93 34.03
C VAL A 184 9.57 -26.14 33.41
N GLN A 185 8.81 -27.08 32.83
CA GLN A 185 9.36 -28.29 32.22
C GLN A 185 10.19 -27.96 30.96
N ALA A 186 9.75 -27.01 30.14
CA ALA A 186 10.46 -26.59 28.95
C ALA A 186 11.83 -25.97 29.29
N VAL A 187 11.88 -25.11 30.31
CA VAL A 187 13.14 -24.50 30.80
C VAL A 187 14.04 -25.56 31.44
N GLN A 188 13.49 -26.41 32.31
CA GLN A 188 14.25 -27.50 32.94
C GLN A 188 14.89 -28.42 31.90
N ARG A 189 14.11 -28.85 30.90
CA ARG A 189 14.60 -29.67 29.79
C ARG A 189 15.75 -28.99 29.05
N PHE A 190 15.60 -27.70 28.73
CA PHE A 190 16.66 -26.98 28.05
C PHE A 190 17.93 -26.88 28.88
N GLU A 191 17.82 -26.61 30.18
CA GLU A 191 18.97 -26.51 31.08
C GLU A 191 19.73 -27.84 31.19
N ASP A 192 19.02 -28.95 31.28
CA ASP A 192 19.62 -30.29 31.30
C ASP A 192 20.35 -30.60 29.99
N LEU A 193 19.75 -30.27 28.84
CA LEU A 193 20.38 -30.43 27.53
C LEU A 193 21.59 -29.52 27.35
N ALA A 194 21.48 -28.26 27.77
CA ALA A 194 22.58 -27.31 27.68
C ALA A 194 23.77 -27.74 28.56
N ARG A 195 23.51 -28.32 29.75
CA ARG A 195 24.56 -28.92 30.59
C ARG A 195 25.21 -30.13 29.92
N LYS A 196 24.39 -31.10 29.47
CA LYS A 196 24.87 -32.40 28.94
C LYS A 196 25.51 -32.31 27.56
N LYS A 197 24.98 -31.47 26.67
CA LYS A 197 25.32 -31.45 25.24
C LYS A 197 26.12 -30.21 24.82
N LEU A 198 25.98 -29.10 25.54
CA LEU A 198 26.65 -27.83 25.21
C LEU A 198 27.74 -27.44 26.22
N ASN A 199 27.90 -28.21 27.30
CA ASN A 199 28.81 -27.90 28.42
C ASN A 199 28.55 -26.49 29.01
N TRP A 200 27.30 -26.04 29.00
CA TRP A 200 26.94 -24.76 29.62
C TRP A 200 26.71 -24.94 31.10
N SER A 201 27.38 -24.12 31.90
CA SER A 201 27.08 -24.00 33.32
C SER A 201 26.13 -22.82 33.55
N PHE A 202 25.07 -23.08 34.31
CA PHE A 202 24.13 -22.06 34.79
C PHE A 202 24.44 -21.61 36.22
N THR A 203 25.61 -21.99 36.77
CA THR A 203 26.08 -21.43 38.03
C THR A 203 26.17 -19.91 37.88
N MET A 204 25.28 -19.21 38.59
CA MET A 204 25.49 -17.80 38.93
C MET A 204 26.91 -17.69 39.46
N GLN A 205 27.75 -16.86 38.84
CA GLN A 205 28.99 -16.49 39.49
C GLN A 205 28.60 -15.94 40.86
N GLU A 206 29.11 -16.56 41.91
CA GLU A 206 29.03 -16.09 43.29
C GLU A 206 29.89 -14.83 43.42
N ASP A 207 29.61 -13.81 42.60
CA ASP A 207 30.09 -12.47 42.84
C ASP A 207 29.37 -12.06 44.14
N GLY A 208 30.08 -12.23 45.26
CA GLY A 208 29.60 -12.32 46.65
C GLY A 208 28.88 -11.09 47.22
N ASN A 209 28.21 -10.29 46.40
CA ASN A 209 27.46 -9.10 46.76
C ASN A 209 25.94 -9.20 46.51
N ALA A 210 25.42 -10.34 46.05
CA ALA A 210 23.98 -10.49 45.76
C ALA A 210 23.14 -10.98 46.96
N LEU A 211 23.35 -10.42 48.16
CA LEU A 211 22.34 -10.41 49.23
C LEU A 211 21.31 -9.29 48.98
N LEU A 212 20.90 -9.11 47.72
CA LEU A 212 19.74 -8.28 47.42
C LEU A 212 18.53 -9.07 47.90
N SER A 213 18.15 -8.75 49.14
CA SER A 213 16.92 -9.11 49.82
C SER A 213 15.82 -9.30 48.78
N GLN A 214 15.12 -10.45 48.85
CA GLN A 214 13.82 -10.63 48.19
C GLN A 214 12.89 -9.56 48.76
N ALA A 215 13.04 -8.32 48.31
CA ALA A 215 12.12 -7.25 48.58
C ALA A 215 10.78 -7.81 48.14
N THR A 216 9.86 -7.88 49.10
CA THR A 216 8.46 -8.27 48.91
C THR A 216 8.00 -7.59 47.64
N GLN A 217 7.94 -8.34 46.53
CA GLN A 217 7.58 -7.74 45.26
C GLN A 217 6.16 -7.23 45.45
N PRO A 218 5.90 -5.93 45.21
CA PRO A 218 4.57 -5.38 45.37
C PRO A 218 3.61 -6.24 44.56
N VAL A 219 2.41 -6.48 45.11
CA VAL A 219 1.37 -7.27 44.47
C VAL A 219 1.22 -6.77 43.04
N THR A 220 1.75 -7.54 42.09
CA THR A 220 1.74 -7.14 40.69
C THR A 220 0.31 -7.22 40.20
N SER A 221 -0.09 -6.22 39.42
CA SER A 221 -1.36 -6.24 38.68
C SER A 221 -1.55 -7.59 37.98
N LEU A 222 -2.80 -8.05 37.90
CA LEU A 222 -3.17 -9.31 37.27
C LEU A 222 -2.65 -9.40 35.83
N LEU A 223 -2.74 -8.29 35.09
CA LEU A 223 -2.05 -8.10 33.81
C LEU A 223 -0.89 -7.10 33.98
N PRO A 224 0.29 -7.40 33.41
CA PRO A 224 1.34 -6.41 33.30
C PRO A 224 0.93 -5.28 32.35
N ASP A 225 1.54 -4.11 32.50
CA ASP A 225 1.38 -3.02 31.55
C ASP A 225 2.04 -3.37 30.21
N SER A 226 1.29 -3.30 29.11
CA SER A 226 1.79 -3.55 27.75
C SER A 226 2.34 -2.31 27.05
N ARG A 227 2.29 -1.13 27.70
CA ARG A 227 2.76 0.15 27.14
C ARG A 227 2.13 0.47 25.79
N GLY A 228 0.85 0.15 25.62
CA GLY A 228 0.11 0.40 24.38
C GLY A 228 0.35 -0.63 23.26
N THR A 229 1.06 -1.72 23.54
CA THR A 229 1.27 -2.81 22.58
C THR A 229 0.35 -4.01 22.88
N SER A 230 0.31 -4.99 21.97
CA SER A 230 -0.31 -6.30 22.15
C SER A 230 0.62 -7.31 22.85
N HIS A 231 1.85 -6.92 23.19
CA HIS A 231 2.85 -7.76 23.83
C HIS A 231 2.90 -7.50 25.34
N TYR A 232 2.57 -8.52 26.10
CA TYR A 232 2.61 -8.56 27.55
C TYR A 232 3.76 -9.43 28.03
N ILE A 233 4.42 -9.03 29.11
CA ILE A 233 5.48 -9.83 29.74
C ILE A 233 5.04 -10.19 31.15
N PHE A 234 4.55 -11.42 31.30
CA PHE A 234 4.17 -11.96 32.58
C PHE A 234 5.40 -12.49 33.30
N ARG A 235 5.47 -12.23 34.60
CA ARG A 235 6.27 -13.05 35.50
C ARG A 235 5.34 -14.09 36.08
N GLY A 236 5.76 -15.36 36.09
CA GLY A 236 4.98 -16.38 36.75
C GLY A 236 4.81 -16.09 38.24
N ARG A 237 3.86 -16.76 38.87
CA ARG A 237 3.56 -16.62 40.30
C ARG A 237 3.73 -17.98 41.00
N PRO A 238 3.90 -18.00 42.34
CA PRO A 238 3.78 -19.24 43.09
C PRO A 238 2.45 -19.93 42.81
N LYS A 239 2.48 -21.27 42.81
CA LYS A 239 1.32 -22.11 42.52
C LYS A 239 0.13 -21.78 43.42
N GLY A 240 -1.04 -21.61 42.82
CA GLY A 240 -2.30 -21.28 43.50
C GLY A 240 -2.44 -19.82 43.97
N GLN A 241 -1.40 -18.98 43.81
CA GLN A 241 -1.51 -17.56 44.18
C GLN A 241 -2.53 -16.82 43.29
N ILE A 242 -2.61 -17.18 42.00
CA ILE A 242 -3.54 -16.52 41.09
C ILE A 242 -4.99 -16.81 41.45
N ASP A 243 -5.29 -18.05 41.85
CA ASP A 243 -6.65 -18.45 42.23
C ASP A 243 -7.06 -17.73 43.51
N GLN A 244 -6.16 -17.58 44.49
CA GLN A 244 -6.43 -16.77 45.69
C GLN A 244 -6.78 -15.32 45.37
N ILE A 245 -6.01 -14.69 44.47
CA ILE A 245 -6.26 -13.30 44.05
C ILE A 245 -7.62 -13.16 43.36
N LEU A 246 -8.02 -14.17 42.59
CA LEU A 246 -9.28 -14.15 41.85
C LEU A 246 -10.47 -14.49 42.75
N ASP A 247 -10.35 -15.49 43.63
CA ASP A 247 -11.39 -15.92 44.57
C ASP A 247 -11.72 -14.81 45.59
N ASP A 248 -10.73 -14.03 46.03
CA ASP A 248 -10.96 -12.88 46.90
C ASP A 248 -11.79 -11.77 46.21
N GLY A 249 -11.75 -11.70 44.87
CA GLY A 249 -12.57 -10.80 44.06
C GLY A 249 -13.97 -11.36 43.73
N ASP A 250 -14.12 -12.68 43.67
CA ASP A 250 -15.29 -13.37 43.09
C ASP A 250 -16.39 -13.76 44.09
N LYS A 251 -16.48 -13.05 45.23
CA LYS A 251 -17.66 -13.17 46.15
C LYS A 251 -19.00 -12.76 45.50
N ARG A 252 -19.03 -12.45 44.20
CA ARG A 252 -20.24 -12.37 43.37
C ARG A 252 -20.33 -13.61 42.49
N THR A 253 -20.63 -14.74 43.12
CA THR A 253 -20.86 -15.99 42.41
C THR A 253 -22.14 -15.86 41.58
N GLN A 254 -22.02 -15.48 40.31
CA GLN A 254 -23.04 -15.83 39.33
C GLN A 254 -23.17 -17.35 39.37
N SER A 255 -24.41 -17.83 39.49
CA SER A 255 -24.67 -19.27 39.54
C SER A 255 -24.10 -19.89 38.27
N ARG A 256 -23.43 -21.04 38.38
CA ARG A 256 -22.95 -21.83 37.23
C ARG A 256 -24.03 -21.99 36.16
N GLN A 257 -25.30 -22.06 36.57
CA GLN A 257 -26.45 -22.12 35.67
C GLN A 257 -26.59 -20.86 34.82
N GLN A 258 -26.41 -19.67 35.40
CA GLN A 258 -26.47 -18.40 34.67
C GLN A 258 -25.39 -18.32 33.58
N LEU A 259 -24.19 -18.83 33.86
CA LEU A 259 -23.13 -18.88 32.87
C LEU A 259 -23.43 -19.85 31.74
N LEU A 260 -24.08 -21.00 32.01
CA LEU A 260 -24.50 -21.93 30.97
C LEU A 260 -25.60 -21.33 30.10
N ASP A 261 -26.58 -20.67 30.71
CA ASP A 261 -27.66 -19.98 29.99
C ASP A 261 -27.10 -18.86 29.09
N GLU A 262 -26.14 -18.07 29.60
CA GLU A 262 -25.44 -17.02 28.84
C GLU A 262 -24.60 -17.60 27.68
N LEU A 263 -23.95 -18.75 27.90
CA LEU A 263 -23.17 -19.43 26.86
C LEU A 263 -24.08 -19.98 25.74
N GLU A 264 -25.25 -20.52 26.09
CA GLU A 264 -26.26 -20.95 25.12
C GLU A 264 -26.85 -19.78 24.32
N GLU A 265 -27.06 -18.63 24.96
CA GLU A 265 -27.49 -17.40 24.29
C GLU A 265 -26.41 -16.87 23.33
N LEU A 266 -25.15 -16.83 23.76
CA LEU A 266 -24.02 -16.45 22.92
C LEU A 266 -23.85 -17.39 21.73
N HIS A 267 -24.07 -18.70 21.92
CA HIS A 267 -24.03 -19.67 20.83
C HIS A 267 -25.11 -19.41 19.79
N ARG A 268 -26.35 -19.15 20.21
CA ARG A 268 -27.45 -18.76 19.31
C ARG A 268 -27.16 -17.47 18.56
N HIS A 269 -26.52 -16.49 19.21
CA HIS A 269 -26.08 -15.27 18.52
C HIS A 269 -24.98 -15.55 17.50
N ALA A 270 -24.01 -16.39 17.81
CA ALA A 270 -22.95 -16.78 16.87
C ALA A 270 -23.52 -17.45 15.61
N GLU A 271 -24.44 -18.41 15.76
CA GLU A 271 -25.15 -19.05 14.63
C GLU A 271 -25.91 -18.01 13.79
N GLY A 272 -26.55 -17.03 14.44
CA GLY A 272 -27.23 -15.93 13.75
C GLY A 272 -26.28 -15.04 12.94
N TYR A 273 -25.09 -14.74 13.47
CA TYR A 273 -24.07 -13.99 12.75
C TYR A 273 -23.47 -14.78 11.58
N GLU A 274 -23.24 -16.08 11.74
CA GLU A 274 -22.77 -16.95 10.65
C GLU A 274 -23.76 -16.97 9.48
N GLN A 275 -25.06 -17.09 9.77
CA GLN A 275 -26.10 -17.01 8.73
C GLN A 275 -26.10 -15.63 8.05
N MET A 276 -25.97 -14.55 8.83
CA MET A 276 -25.91 -13.19 8.29
C MET A 276 -24.70 -12.98 7.39
N MET A 277 -23.51 -13.48 7.77
CA MET A 277 -22.31 -13.41 6.94
C MET A 277 -22.50 -14.20 5.64
N HIS A 278 -23.07 -15.40 5.72
CA HIS A 278 -23.39 -16.19 4.53
C HIS A 278 -24.33 -15.45 3.56
N ASP A 279 -25.38 -14.82 4.09
CA ASP A 279 -26.31 -14.03 3.28
C ASP A 279 -25.63 -12.81 2.63
N LEU A 280 -24.69 -12.17 3.35
CA LEU A 280 -23.87 -11.06 2.81
C LEU A 280 -22.90 -11.53 1.73
N ASP A 281 -22.27 -12.69 1.88
CA ASP A 281 -21.37 -13.26 0.87
C ASP A 281 -22.13 -13.56 -0.43
N VAL A 282 -23.31 -14.17 -0.33
CA VAL A 282 -24.19 -14.41 -1.49
C VAL A 282 -24.58 -13.08 -2.17
N ALA A 283 -24.94 -12.06 -1.37
CA ALA A 283 -25.25 -10.74 -1.92
C ALA A 283 -24.04 -10.07 -2.59
N LEU A 284 -22.83 -10.28 -2.07
CA LEU A 284 -21.59 -9.75 -2.63
C LEU A 284 -21.23 -10.43 -3.96
N GLU A 285 -21.44 -11.74 -4.07
CA GLU A 285 -21.31 -12.48 -5.32
C GLU A 285 -22.28 -11.97 -6.39
N ASP A 286 -23.54 -11.76 -6.04
CA ASP A 286 -24.56 -11.18 -6.94
C ASP A 286 -24.17 -9.78 -7.43
N LYS A 287 -23.66 -8.93 -6.54
CA LYS A 287 -23.18 -7.59 -6.92
C LYS A 287 -21.94 -7.64 -7.79
N THR A 288 -21.03 -8.57 -7.54
CA THR A 288 -19.83 -8.77 -8.37
C THR A 288 -20.21 -9.24 -9.77
N ALA A 289 -21.18 -10.14 -9.89
CA ALA A 289 -21.74 -10.56 -11.18
C ALA A 289 -22.41 -9.38 -11.92
N MET A 290 -23.15 -8.53 -11.20
CA MET A 290 -23.76 -7.32 -11.77
C MET A 290 -22.70 -6.33 -12.28
N ILE A 291 -21.62 -6.11 -11.54
CA ILE A 291 -20.49 -5.26 -11.97
C ILE A 291 -19.83 -5.83 -13.23
N ALA A 292 -19.61 -7.14 -13.29
CA ALA A 292 -19.05 -7.80 -14.47
C ALA A 292 -19.95 -7.61 -15.71
N SER A 293 -21.28 -7.73 -15.54
CA SER A 293 -22.25 -7.48 -16.61
C SER A 293 -22.21 -6.03 -17.11
N LEU A 294 -22.23 -5.05 -16.19
CA LEU A 294 -22.17 -3.63 -16.54
C LEU A 294 -20.85 -3.26 -17.24
N ASN A 295 -19.73 -3.86 -16.82
CA ASN A 295 -18.44 -3.67 -17.50
C ASN A 295 -18.45 -4.24 -18.92
N ALA A 296 -19.10 -5.39 -19.15
CA ALA A 296 -19.27 -5.93 -20.48
C ALA A 296 -20.13 -5.01 -21.38
N GLU A 297 -21.22 -4.46 -20.84
CA GLU A 297 -22.05 -3.47 -21.54
C GLU A 297 -21.29 -2.17 -21.83
N LEU A 298 -20.45 -1.70 -20.90
CA LEU A 298 -19.59 -0.53 -21.09
C LEU A 298 -18.60 -0.75 -22.25
N ILE A 299 -17.95 -1.91 -22.31
CA ILE A 299 -17.00 -2.26 -23.37
C ILE A 299 -17.71 -2.34 -24.73
N ASP A 300 -18.92 -2.91 -24.78
CA ASP A 300 -19.74 -2.94 -26.00
C ASP A 300 -20.14 -1.53 -26.46
N ALA A 301 -20.60 -0.68 -25.53
CA ALA A 301 -20.95 0.71 -25.81
C ALA A 301 -19.75 1.51 -26.32
N GLN A 302 -18.57 1.35 -25.70
CA GLN A 302 -17.32 1.97 -26.16
C GLN A 302 -16.95 1.51 -27.57
N SER A 303 -17.12 0.22 -27.87
CA SER A 303 -16.87 -0.33 -29.21
C SER A 303 -17.79 0.29 -30.26
N LYS A 304 -19.08 0.50 -29.92
CA LYS A 304 -20.05 1.19 -30.80
C LYS A 304 -19.69 2.65 -31.03
N ILE A 305 -19.23 3.36 -30.00
CA ILE A 305 -18.78 4.76 -30.12
C ILE A 305 -17.59 4.84 -31.08
N VAL A 306 -16.58 3.98 -30.92
CA VAL A 306 -15.41 3.93 -31.82
C VAL A 306 -15.84 3.62 -33.26
N ALA A 307 -16.79 2.70 -33.46
CA ALA A 307 -17.33 2.40 -34.78
C ALA A 307 -18.06 3.60 -35.41
N HIS A 308 -18.87 4.34 -34.63
CA HIS A 308 -19.54 5.55 -35.09
C HIS A 308 -18.55 6.68 -35.41
N ASP A 309 -17.50 6.85 -34.60
CA ASP A 309 -16.45 7.84 -34.84
C ASP A 309 -15.73 7.57 -36.17
N LEU A 310 -15.48 6.29 -36.49
CA LEU A 310 -14.89 5.91 -37.78
C LEU A 310 -15.82 6.28 -38.96
N VAL A 311 -17.13 6.04 -38.83
CA VAL A 311 -18.12 6.43 -39.84
C VAL A 311 -18.15 7.96 -40.00
N LEU A 312 -18.12 8.71 -38.90
CA LEU A 312 -18.07 10.17 -38.92
C LEU A 312 -16.79 10.69 -39.58
N GLN A 313 -15.63 10.08 -39.30
CA GLN A 313 -14.37 10.45 -39.95
C GLN A 313 -14.42 10.22 -41.47
N ASN A 314 -15.01 9.11 -41.92
CA ASN A 314 -15.22 8.87 -43.35
C ASN A 314 -16.15 9.93 -43.97
N HIS A 315 -17.24 10.27 -43.28
CA HIS A 315 -18.14 11.31 -43.78
C HIS A 315 -17.49 12.70 -43.85
N ILE A 316 -16.68 13.05 -42.84
CA ILE A 316 -15.88 14.29 -42.85
C ILE A 316 -14.91 14.30 -44.04
N HIS A 317 -14.27 13.16 -44.32
CA HIS A 317 -13.39 13.02 -45.49
C HIS A 317 -14.16 13.26 -46.80
N ASP A 318 -15.31 12.62 -46.98
CA ASP A 318 -16.15 12.78 -48.19
C ASP A 318 -16.60 14.24 -48.38
N VAL A 319 -17.05 14.90 -47.31
CA VAL A 319 -17.44 16.32 -47.34
C VAL A 319 -16.27 17.21 -47.74
N ASN A 320 -15.05 16.92 -47.26
CA ASN A 320 -13.85 17.66 -47.63
C ASN A 320 -13.48 17.44 -49.11
N VAL A 321 -13.61 16.22 -49.63
CA VAL A 321 -13.40 15.92 -51.06
C VAL A 321 -14.40 16.69 -51.92
N THR A 322 -15.70 16.63 -51.62
CA THR A 322 -16.74 17.38 -52.35
C THR A 322 -16.52 18.89 -52.28
N ARG A 323 -16.03 19.41 -51.14
CA ARG A 323 -15.67 20.82 -51.01
C ARG A 323 -14.53 21.22 -51.94
N LEU A 324 -13.47 20.41 -52.03
CA LEU A 324 -12.35 20.65 -52.95
C LEU A 324 -12.83 20.65 -54.41
N GLU A 325 -13.66 19.69 -54.79
CA GLU A 325 -14.27 19.64 -56.13
C GLU A 325 -15.09 20.90 -56.44
N ARG A 326 -15.89 21.37 -55.46
CA ARG A 326 -16.68 22.60 -55.59
C ARG A 326 -15.79 23.83 -55.81
N ASP A 327 -14.70 23.94 -55.04
CA ASP A 327 -13.75 25.05 -55.14
C ASP A 327 -13.05 25.06 -56.51
N ASP A 328 -12.71 23.88 -57.05
CA ASP A 328 -12.12 23.76 -58.39
C ASP A 328 -13.11 24.08 -59.51
N LEU A 329 -14.37 23.64 -59.39
CA LEU A 329 -15.45 24.06 -60.29
C LEU A 329 -15.67 25.57 -60.25
N GLN A 330 -15.59 26.19 -59.07
CA GLN A 330 -15.73 27.64 -58.92
C GLN A 330 -14.57 28.40 -59.57
N LYS A 331 -13.33 27.89 -59.47
CA LYS A 331 -12.17 28.45 -60.21
C LYS A 331 -12.34 28.32 -61.71
N ALA A 332 -12.77 27.15 -62.19
CA ALA A 332 -13.02 26.91 -63.62
C ALA A 332 -14.11 27.83 -64.16
N ASN A 333 -15.20 28.02 -63.42
CA ASN A 333 -16.28 28.93 -63.77
C ASN A 333 -15.78 30.39 -63.81
N SER A 334 -14.99 30.82 -62.81
CA SER A 334 -14.40 32.16 -62.78
C SER A 334 -13.49 32.42 -63.99
N LYS A 335 -12.70 31.41 -64.40
CA LYS A 335 -11.87 31.45 -65.62
C LYS A 335 -12.73 31.58 -66.88
N LEU A 336 -13.76 30.73 -67.03
CA LEU A 336 -14.67 30.81 -68.17
C LEU A 336 -15.36 32.17 -68.26
N MET A 337 -15.77 32.76 -67.13
CA MET A 337 -16.35 34.09 -67.09
C MET A 337 -15.36 35.18 -67.51
N SER A 338 -14.09 35.06 -67.11
CA SER A 338 -13.00 35.93 -67.57
C SER A 338 -12.76 35.81 -69.08
N ASP A 339 -12.66 34.58 -69.60
CA ASP A 339 -12.47 34.29 -71.02
C ASP A 339 -13.66 34.76 -71.87
N LEU A 340 -14.88 34.62 -71.35
CA LEU A 340 -16.09 35.17 -71.96
C LEU A 340 -16.05 36.70 -71.97
N GLY A 341 -15.56 37.32 -70.88
CA GLY A 341 -15.35 38.76 -70.78
C GLY A 341 -14.39 39.29 -71.84
N SER A 342 -13.20 38.67 -71.96
CA SER A 342 -12.20 39.04 -72.97
C SER A 342 -12.72 38.82 -74.40
N THR A 343 -13.45 37.73 -74.64
CA THR A 343 -14.09 37.47 -75.95
C THR A 343 -15.13 38.54 -76.29
N LYS A 344 -15.95 38.96 -75.31
CA LYS A 344 -16.90 40.07 -75.49
C LYS A 344 -16.18 41.40 -75.79
N GLU A 345 -15.02 41.66 -75.20
CA GLU A 345 -14.19 42.82 -75.53
C GLU A 345 -13.65 42.75 -76.95
N VAL A 346 -13.10 41.60 -77.37
CA VAL A 346 -12.66 41.38 -78.74
C VAL A 346 -13.80 41.61 -79.74
N ILE A 347 -15.01 41.10 -79.46
CA ILE A 347 -16.20 41.35 -80.29
C ILE A 347 -16.54 42.84 -80.30
N ARG A 348 -16.48 43.53 -79.16
CA ARG A 348 -16.75 44.97 -79.07
C ARG A 348 -15.73 45.78 -79.86
N ASP A 349 -14.45 45.42 -79.82
CA ASP A 349 -13.39 46.06 -80.59
C ASP A 349 -13.50 45.78 -82.08
N LEU A 350 -13.85 44.56 -82.49
CA LEU A 350 -14.24 44.23 -83.85
C LEU A 350 -15.43 45.09 -84.30
N LYS A 351 -16.45 45.22 -83.47
CA LYS A 351 -17.63 46.04 -83.74
C LYS A 351 -17.28 47.53 -83.83
N LYS A 352 -16.36 48.03 -82.98
CA LYS A 352 -15.82 49.40 -83.03
C LYS A 352 -15.00 49.65 -84.29
N ARG A 353 -14.16 48.69 -84.70
CA ARG A 353 -13.42 48.74 -85.98
C ARG A 353 -14.38 48.72 -87.18
N LEU A 354 -15.44 47.93 -87.11
CA LEU A 354 -16.53 47.92 -88.09
C LEU A 354 -17.34 49.22 -88.09
N SER A 355 -17.55 49.86 -86.93
CA SER A 355 -18.26 51.14 -86.83
C SER A 355 -17.39 52.35 -87.15
N ALA A 356 -16.07 52.27 -86.97
CA ALA A 356 -15.13 53.31 -87.41
C ALA A 356 -15.11 53.47 -88.94
N ASN A 357 -15.65 52.49 -89.69
CA ASN A 357 -15.84 52.55 -91.13
C ASN A 357 -17.22 53.10 -91.56
N ARG A 358 -18.05 53.54 -90.62
CA ARG A 358 -19.34 54.19 -90.87
C ARG A 358 -19.58 55.25 -89.80
N GLY A 359 -19.05 56.44 -90.05
CA GLY A 359 -19.52 57.62 -89.33
C GLY A 359 -20.96 57.91 -89.73
N VAL A 360 -21.87 58.00 -88.77
CA VAL A 360 -22.96 58.99 -88.68
C VAL A 360 -23.40 59.09 -87.21
N GLN A 361 -23.61 60.33 -86.80
CA GLN A 361 -24.03 60.83 -85.49
C GLN A 361 -25.41 60.31 -85.03
N ALA A 362 -25.65 60.28 -83.71
CA ALA A 362 -26.72 61.06 -83.05
C ALA A 362 -26.81 60.78 -81.53
N THR A 363 -26.97 61.86 -80.77
CA THR A 363 -27.34 62.05 -79.35
C THR A 363 -28.88 62.14 -79.19
N PRO A 364 -29.49 62.48 -78.02
CA PRO A 364 -29.34 61.98 -76.64
C PRO A 364 -30.71 61.74 -75.91
N GLY A 365 -30.66 61.33 -74.63
CA GLY A 365 -31.75 61.47 -73.61
C GLY A 365 -32.22 60.12 -73.02
N GLY A 366 -32.49 59.92 -71.73
CA GLY A 366 -32.47 60.72 -70.50
C GLY A 366 -33.24 59.94 -69.40
N ALA A 367 -32.87 60.10 -68.12
CA ALA A 367 -33.61 59.74 -66.87
C ALA A 367 -33.87 58.23 -66.57
N LEU A 368 -33.93 57.66 -65.34
CA LEU A 368 -33.92 58.10 -63.93
C LEU A 368 -33.81 56.84 -63.01
N SER A 369 -33.05 56.95 -61.90
CA SER A 369 -33.42 56.56 -60.51
C SER A 369 -33.36 55.10 -59.96
N GLY A 370 -32.88 54.98 -58.71
CA GLY A 370 -33.13 53.88 -57.75
C GLY A 370 -31.86 53.19 -57.19
N THR A 371 -31.14 53.74 -56.21
CA THR A 371 -31.26 53.57 -54.72
C THR A 371 -30.55 52.33 -54.10
N ALA A 372 -29.70 52.66 -53.11
CA ALA A 372 -29.38 51.96 -51.85
C ALA A 372 -28.19 50.96 -51.76
N SER A 373 -27.13 51.41 -51.05
CA SER A 373 -26.21 50.67 -50.15
C SER A 373 -26.96 50.08 -48.93
N PRO A 374 -26.35 49.43 -47.90
CA PRO A 374 -24.94 49.06 -47.60
C PRO A 374 -24.81 47.53 -47.33
N SER A 375 -23.75 46.87 -46.86
CA SER A 375 -22.89 47.07 -45.67
C SER A 375 -21.88 45.91 -45.56
N THR A 376 -20.65 46.26 -45.19
CA THR A 376 -19.77 45.59 -44.19
C THR A 376 -20.06 44.14 -43.76
N SER A 377 -19.08 43.25 -43.91
CA SER A 377 -18.70 42.31 -42.84
C SER A 377 -17.28 41.77 -43.04
N ALA A 378 -16.44 42.03 -42.05
CA ALA A 378 -15.11 41.47 -41.87
C ALA A 378 -15.16 39.94 -41.71
N GLN A 379 -14.10 39.25 -42.16
CA GLN A 379 -13.80 37.88 -41.71
C GLN A 379 -12.41 37.84 -41.08
N PRO A 380 -12.25 37.12 -39.94
CA PRO A 380 -11.03 37.11 -39.16
C PRO A 380 -10.04 36.06 -39.68
N HIS A 381 -8.76 36.43 -39.63
CA HIS A 381 -7.63 35.51 -39.66
C HIS A 381 -7.44 34.95 -38.23
N LEU A 382 -7.73 33.67 -38.01
CA LEU A 382 -7.28 32.92 -36.83
C LEU A 382 -6.62 31.63 -37.32
N SER A 383 -5.30 31.67 -37.41
CA SER A 383 -4.44 30.50 -37.53
C SER A 383 -4.00 30.12 -36.12
N VAL A 384 -4.68 29.13 -35.54
CA VAL A 384 -4.30 28.51 -34.26
C VAL A 384 -3.11 27.59 -34.51
N GLN A 385 -2.03 27.83 -33.77
CA GLN A 385 -0.88 26.94 -33.66
C GLN A 385 -1.31 25.58 -33.12
N GLY A 386 -0.97 24.51 -33.84
CA GLY A 386 -1.07 23.14 -33.34
C GLY A 386 -0.06 22.93 -32.22
N ALA A 387 -0.55 22.63 -31.02
CA ALA A 387 0.24 22.05 -29.95
C ALA A 387 0.39 20.55 -30.24
N THR A 388 1.62 20.10 -30.44
CA THR A 388 2.00 18.69 -30.54
C THR A 388 1.82 18.01 -29.18
N SER A 389 0.87 17.10 -29.09
CA SER A 389 0.67 16.18 -27.97
C SER A 389 1.63 14.99 -28.09
N THR A 390 2.81 15.09 -27.48
CA THR A 390 3.76 13.97 -27.33
C THR A 390 4.38 13.88 -25.94
N ALA A 391 3.72 14.39 -24.89
CA ALA A 391 4.25 14.34 -23.51
C ALA A 391 3.56 13.31 -22.58
N ALA A 392 2.41 12.75 -22.96
CA ALA A 392 1.61 11.93 -22.04
C ALA A 392 2.20 10.52 -21.76
N SER A 393 3.11 10.01 -22.60
CA SER A 393 3.63 8.64 -22.47
C SER A 393 4.87 8.51 -21.58
N GLU A 394 5.56 9.60 -21.24
CA GLU A 394 6.79 9.56 -20.41
C GLU A 394 6.54 9.85 -18.93
N LEU A 395 5.36 10.34 -18.56
CA LEU A 395 5.02 10.72 -17.19
C LEU A 395 4.75 9.48 -16.30
N GLY A 396 4.17 8.41 -16.86
CA GLY A 396 3.75 7.21 -16.11
C GLY A 396 4.85 6.52 -15.29
N SER A 397 6.12 6.58 -15.72
CA SER A 397 7.23 5.89 -15.03
C SER A 397 7.83 6.69 -13.87
N ARG A 398 7.49 7.98 -13.71
CA ARG A 398 7.98 8.83 -12.61
C ARG A 398 7.10 8.80 -11.37
N TYR A 399 5.83 8.38 -11.47
CA TYR A 399 4.85 8.46 -10.37
C TYR A 399 5.04 7.42 -9.26
N ALA A 400 5.75 6.32 -9.51
CA ALA A 400 5.95 5.24 -8.52
C ALA A 400 6.79 5.63 -7.28
N ARG A 401 7.19 6.90 -7.13
CA ARG A 401 7.99 7.40 -5.99
C ARG A 401 7.23 8.39 -5.07
N GLY A 402 5.95 8.65 -5.31
CA GLY A 402 5.21 9.73 -4.64
C GLY A 402 5.57 11.11 -5.20
N PHE A 403 4.75 12.13 -4.92
CA PHE A 403 5.11 13.51 -5.27
C PHE A 403 6.27 14.01 -4.42
N GLY A 404 7.00 15.00 -4.94
CA GLY A 404 8.24 15.49 -4.36
C GLY A 404 8.03 16.44 -3.18
N HIS A 405 9.11 17.15 -2.83
CA HIS A 405 9.14 18.05 -1.68
C HIS A 405 8.13 19.21 -1.81
N ALA A 406 7.86 19.69 -3.03
CA ALA A 406 6.96 20.82 -3.21
C ALA A 406 5.52 20.47 -2.81
N VAL A 407 5.02 19.28 -3.21
CA VAL A 407 3.68 18.83 -2.80
C VAL A 407 3.62 18.54 -1.30
N GLN A 408 4.68 17.95 -0.73
CA GLN A 408 4.75 17.69 0.70
C GLN A 408 4.69 18.99 1.53
N GLU A 409 5.37 20.05 1.09
CA GLU A 409 5.36 21.36 1.76
C GLU A 409 3.94 21.96 1.81
N VAL A 410 3.17 21.86 0.71
CA VAL A 410 1.78 22.32 0.68
C VAL A 410 0.88 21.49 1.59
N ILE A 411 1.05 20.16 1.62
CA ILE A 411 0.30 19.27 2.52
C ILE A 411 0.56 19.62 4.00
N GLU A 412 1.81 19.86 4.36
CA GLU A 412 2.19 20.23 5.72
C GLU A 412 1.67 21.62 6.13
N ASN A 413 1.78 22.61 5.22
CA ASN A 413 1.32 23.98 5.46
C ASN A 413 -0.18 24.07 5.70
N HIS A 414 -0.97 23.23 5.03
CA HIS A 414 -2.43 23.19 5.18
C HIS A 414 -2.93 22.10 6.12
N HIS A 415 -2.02 21.42 6.83
CA HIS A 415 -2.32 20.30 7.74
C HIS A 415 -3.24 19.23 7.13
N LEU A 416 -3.03 18.94 5.84
CA LEU A 416 -3.84 17.97 5.10
C LEU A 416 -3.45 16.54 5.47
N ASP A 417 -4.41 15.62 5.43
CA ASP A 417 -4.13 14.21 5.64
C ASP A 417 -3.15 13.66 4.59
N TYR A 418 -2.27 12.75 5.01
CA TYR A 418 -1.27 12.13 4.14
C TYR A 418 -1.88 11.43 2.91
N LEU A 419 -3.15 11.03 2.99
CA LEU A 419 -3.91 10.45 1.87
C LEU A 419 -4.13 11.41 0.69
N VAL A 420 -3.87 12.72 0.85
CA VAL A 420 -3.89 13.69 -0.25
C VAL A 420 -2.85 13.35 -1.33
N HIS A 421 -1.75 12.67 -0.99
CA HIS A 421 -0.78 12.16 -1.97
C HIS A 421 -1.43 11.25 -3.02
N ASN A 422 -2.29 10.33 -2.59
CA ASN A 422 -3.00 9.41 -3.49
C ASN A 422 -3.95 10.16 -4.43
N THR A 423 -4.56 11.24 -3.93
CA THR A 423 -5.46 12.10 -4.70
C THR A 423 -4.68 12.90 -5.73
N CYS A 424 -3.54 13.48 -5.35
CA CYS A 424 -2.63 14.14 -6.28
C CYS A 424 -2.16 13.17 -7.38
N GLU A 425 -1.90 11.91 -7.04
CA GLU A 425 -1.44 10.89 -8.01
C GLU A 425 -2.50 10.55 -9.02
N LYS A 426 -3.72 10.30 -8.53
CA LYS A 426 -4.91 10.08 -9.35
C LYS A 426 -5.18 11.26 -10.28
N VAL A 427 -5.06 12.50 -9.78
CA VAL A 427 -5.30 13.71 -10.57
C VAL A 427 -4.19 13.93 -11.60
N ALA A 428 -2.92 13.71 -11.26
CA ALA A 428 -1.81 13.84 -12.20
C ALA A 428 -1.88 12.84 -13.35
N GLY A 429 -2.46 11.66 -13.11
CA GLY A 429 -2.75 10.67 -14.15
C GLY A 429 -3.82 11.13 -15.17
N SER A 430 -4.57 12.20 -14.88
CA SER A 430 -5.48 12.81 -15.84
C SER A 430 -4.69 13.64 -16.86
N SER A 431 -4.94 13.41 -18.15
CA SER A 431 -4.15 13.91 -19.28
C SER A 431 -4.19 15.45 -19.49
N ALA A 432 -4.88 16.19 -18.63
CA ALA A 432 -5.05 17.63 -18.76
C ALA A 432 -4.70 18.36 -17.44
N ALA A 433 -3.48 18.90 -17.36
CA ALA A 433 -3.04 19.72 -16.23
C ALA A 433 -3.97 20.92 -15.95
N LEU A 434 -4.64 21.44 -16.99
CA LEU A 434 -5.57 22.56 -16.89
C LEU A 434 -6.84 22.26 -16.06
N VAL A 435 -7.14 20.98 -15.78
CA VAL A 435 -8.29 20.60 -14.93
C VAL A 435 -7.89 20.12 -13.54
N TRP A 436 -6.59 20.01 -13.22
CA TRP A 436 -6.14 19.54 -11.92
C TRP A 436 -6.67 20.37 -10.75
N PRO A 437 -6.65 21.72 -10.77
CA PRO A 437 -7.18 22.51 -9.65
C PRO A 437 -8.66 22.23 -9.39
N ARG A 438 -9.45 22.01 -10.45
CA ARG A 438 -10.88 21.73 -10.32
C ARG A 438 -11.14 20.34 -9.73
N LEU A 439 -10.36 19.34 -10.14
CA LEU A 439 -10.48 17.98 -9.62
C LEU A 439 -10.01 17.88 -8.16
N LEU A 440 -8.88 18.51 -7.83
CA LEU A 440 -8.37 18.61 -6.46
C LEU A 440 -9.36 19.31 -5.53
N ALA A 441 -9.94 20.44 -5.96
CA ALA A 441 -10.94 21.15 -5.15
C ALA A 441 -12.17 20.28 -4.86
N GLY A 442 -12.61 19.46 -5.82
CA GLY A 442 -13.70 18.51 -5.63
C GLY A 442 -13.36 17.45 -4.59
N GLU A 443 -12.21 16.79 -4.73
CA GLU A 443 -11.77 15.72 -3.83
C GLU A 443 -11.45 16.23 -2.42
N LEU A 444 -10.83 17.41 -2.27
CA LEU A 444 -10.57 18.06 -0.98
C LEU A 444 -11.88 18.34 -0.20
N MET A 445 -12.93 18.74 -0.91
CA MET A 445 -14.23 19.00 -0.31
C MET A 445 -14.94 17.69 0.10
N THR A 446 -14.92 16.67 -0.78
CA THR A 446 -15.69 15.43 -0.57
C THR A 446 -15.01 14.44 0.36
N GLN A 447 -13.69 14.28 0.27
CA GLN A 447 -12.96 13.25 1.00
C GLN A 447 -12.25 13.78 2.24
N PHE A 448 -11.78 15.03 2.21
CA PHE A 448 -10.95 15.62 3.26
C PHE A 448 -11.67 16.69 4.09
N HIS A 449 -12.95 16.94 3.79
CA HIS A 449 -13.80 17.91 4.50
C HIS A 449 -13.20 19.31 4.64
N VAL A 450 -12.39 19.74 3.67
CA VAL A 450 -11.83 21.09 3.63
C VAL A 450 -12.96 22.09 3.36
N VAL A 451 -12.93 23.23 4.06
CA VAL A 451 -13.95 24.28 3.94
C VAL A 451 -13.95 24.84 2.52
N ALA A 452 -15.14 25.00 1.93
CA ALA A 452 -15.30 25.40 0.53
C ALA A 452 -14.60 26.72 0.17
N GLU A 453 -14.45 27.64 1.13
CA GLU A 453 -13.76 28.93 0.96
C GLU A 453 -12.25 28.75 0.72
N ASP A 454 -11.62 27.73 1.30
CA ASP A 454 -10.18 27.47 1.23
C ASP A 454 -9.81 26.45 0.13
N CYS A 455 -10.74 25.57 -0.25
CA CYS A 455 -10.53 24.51 -1.25
C CYS A 455 -9.93 25.02 -2.57
N GLY A 456 -10.37 26.18 -3.05
CA GLY A 456 -9.90 26.72 -4.33
C GLY A 456 -8.43 27.17 -4.29
N ALA A 457 -8.01 27.78 -3.18
CA ALA A 457 -6.63 28.23 -2.99
C ALA A 457 -5.69 27.04 -2.80
N ILE A 458 -6.06 26.11 -1.93
CA ILE A 458 -5.28 24.90 -1.64
C ILE A 458 -5.13 24.03 -2.90
N ALA A 459 -6.19 23.87 -3.69
CA ALA A 459 -6.13 23.10 -4.93
C ALA A 459 -5.23 23.73 -6.01
N LEU A 460 -5.15 25.06 -6.05
CA LEU A 460 -4.25 25.78 -6.95
C LEU A 460 -2.80 25.61 -6.52
N GLU A 461 -2.51 25.77 -5.23
CA GLU A 461 -1.17 25.56 -4.66
C GLU A 461 -0.68 24.12 -4.85
N LEU A 462 -1.53 23.12 -4.60
CA LEU A 462 -1.21 21.71 -4.87
C LEU A 462 -0.94 21.47 -6.35
N SER A 463 -1.74 22.05 -7.26
CA SER A 463 -1.53 21.92 -8.70
C SER A 463 -0.19 22.52 -9.14
N ASP A 464 0.17 23.70 -8.63
CA ASP A 464 1.45 24.36 -8.93
C ASP A 464 2.63 23.56 -8.37
N ALA A 465 2.50 23.03 -7.15
CA ALA A 465 3.50 22.17 -6.52
C ALA A 465 3.70 20.85 -7.30
N MET A 466 2.62 20.20 -7.73
CA MET A 466 2.68 19.00 -8.59
C MET A 466 3.41 19.30 -9.89
N GLN A 467 3.17 20.47 -10.50
CA GLN A 467 3.83 20.87 -11.73
C GLN A 467 5.32 21.19 -11.53
N ALA A 468 5.69 21.79 -10.38
CA ALA A 468 7.08 22.03 -9.99
C ALA A 468 7.86 20.72 -9.76
N ASP A 469 7.24 19.73 -9.09
CA ASP A 469 7.84 18.42 -8.86
C ASP A 469 8.02 17.65 -10.19
N LEU A 470 7.05 17.74 -11.11
CA LEU A 470 7.16 17.12 -12.45
C LEU A 470 8.28 17.72 -13.31
N GLN A 471 8.51 19.03 -13.16
CA GLN A 471 9.60 19.73 -13.84
C GLN A 471 10.97 19.53 -13.16
N GLY A 472 11.00 18.93 -11.97
CA GLY A 472 12.22 18.79 -11.17
C GLY A 472 12.76 20.12 -10.66
N THR A 473 11.88 21.14 -10.53
CA THR A 473 12.23 22.47 -10.03
C THR A 473 11.96 22.64 -8.54
N GLY A 474 11.34 21.65 -7.89
CA GLY A 474 11.28 21.52 -6.44
C GLY A 474 12.70 21.35 -5.88
N ARG A 475 13.09 22.23 -4.96
CA ARG A 475 14.48 22.36 -4.46
C ARG A 475 14.99 21.14 -3.69
#